data_AF-A0A0F3H247-F1
#
_entry.id   AF-A0A0F3H247-F1
#
_cell.length_a   1.000
_cell.length_b   1.000
_cell.length_c   1.000
_cell.angle_alpha   90.00
_cell.angle_beta   90.00
_cell.angle_gamma   90.00
#
_symmetry.space_group_name_H-M   'P 1'
#
loop_
_entity.id
_entity.type
_entity.pdbx_description
1 polymer ?
#
loop_
_entity_poly.entity_id
_entity_poly.type
_entity_poly.pdbx_seq_one_letter_code
_entity_poly.pdbx_strand_id
1 'polypeptide(L)'
;MDSPGGAVVPSAEIYDEVRKTVKKKKVIVSMGSLAASGGYYISSPASKIIANQATITGSIGVIMEMANLSGLMEKIGVKSEVIKSGRYKDLASMYRGVGNEEREILQG
;
A
#
# COMPACT_ATOMS: atom_id res chain seq x y z
N MET A 1 -14.77 -7.19 -9.66
CA MET A 1 -13.67 -6.79 -8.77
C MET A 1 -13.68 -7.71 -7.57
N ASP A 2 -12.64 -8.55 -7.44
CA ASP A 2 -12.43 -9.39 -6.27
C ASP A 2 -10.96 -9.23 -5.82
N SER A 3 -10.69 -8.36 -4.87
CA SER A 3 -9.33 -7.98 -4.44
C SER A 3 -9.30 -7.36 -3.04
N PRO A 4 -8.34 -7.75 -2.17
CA PRO A 4 -8.09 -7.10 -0.89
C PRO A 4 -7.41 -5.73 -1.02
N GLY A 5 -6.93 -5.36 -2.20
CA GLY A 5 -6.05 -4.22 -2.43
C GLY A 5 -4.67 -4.64 -2.90
N GLY A 6 -3.66 -3.82 -2.61
CA GLY A 6 -2.29 -4.06 -3.03
C GLY A 6 -1.44 -2.79 -3.01
N ALA A 7 -0.41 -2.76 -3.84
CA ALA A 7 0.51 -1.64 -3.92
C ALA A 7 -0.17 -0.36 -4.45
N VAL A 8 0.26 0.79 -3.91
CA VAL A 8 -0.30 2.11 -4.25
C VAL A 8 -0.03 2.48 -5.71
N VAL A 9 1.20 2.27 -6.20
CA VAL A 9 1.60 2.69 -7.56
C VAL A 9 0.81 1.96 -8.66
N PRO A 10 0.75 0.61 -8.70
CA PRO A 10 -0.07 -0.08 -9.70
C PRO A 10 -1.57 0.27 -9.60
N SER A 11 -2.06 0.50 -8.37
CA SER A 11 -3.46 0.93 -8.19
C SER A 11 -3.67 2.34 -8.79
N ALA A 12 -2.73 3.26 -8.63
CA ALA A 12 -2.80 4.59 -9.23
C ALA A 12 -2.73 4.54 -10.77
N GLU A 13 -1.88 3.68 -11.33
CA GLU A 13 -1.80 3.47 -12.79
C GLU A 13 -3.15 2.99 -13.37
N ILE A 14 -3.77 1.98 -12.74
CA ILE A 14 -5.07 1.48 -13.18
C ILE A 14 -6.16 2.54 -12.97
N TYR A 15 -6.15 3.24 -11.83
CA TYR A 15 -7.08 4.35 -11.56
C TYR A 15 -7.05 5.38 -12.69
N ASP A 16 -5.85 5.80 -13.12
CA ASP A 16 -5.69 6.78 -14.19
C ASP A 16 -6.24 6.29 -15.54
N GLU A 17 -6.01 5.03 -15.88
CA GLU A 17 -6.55 4.44 -17.11
C GLU A 17 -8.07 4.29 -17.07
N VAL A 18 -8.66 3.89 -15.93
CA VAL A 18 -10.11 3.86 -15.77
C VAL A 18 -10.69 5.27 -15.89
N ARG A 19 -10.06 6.26 -15.26
CA ARG A 19 -10.49 7.66 -15.32
C ARG A 19 -10.42 8.22 -16.75
N LYS A 20 -9.40 7.87 -17.54
CA LYS A 20 -9.32 8.20 -18.98
C LYS A 20 -10.42 7.52 -19.77
N THR A 21 -10.70 6.25 -19.48
CA THR A 21 -11.70 5.44 -20.19
C THR A 21 -13.11 5.96 -19.98
N VAL A 22 -13.46 6.39 -18.75
CA VAL A 22 -14.78 6.92 -18.41
C VAL A 22 -15.18 8.14 -19.24
N LYS A 23 -14.20 8.92 -19.71
CA LYS A 23 -14.45 10.06 -20.62
C LYS A 23 -14.93 9.64 -22.02
N LYS A 24 -14.68 8.39 -22.42
CA LYS A 24 -14.97 7.85 -23.76
C LYS A 24 -16.08 6.80 -23.74
N LYS A 25 -16.15 5.98 -22.69
CA LYS A 25 -17.10 4.87 -22.54
C LYS A 25 -17.50 4.72 -21.08
N LYS A 26 -18.77 4.39 -20.82
CA LYS A 26 -19.22 4.08 -19.45
C LYS A 26 -18.46 2.87 -18.91
N VAL A 27 -17.86 3.01 -17.74
CA VAL A 27 -17.23 1.90 -17.01
C VAL A 27 -18.10 1.56 -15.81
N ILE A 28 -18.52 0.31 -15.71
CA ILE A 28 -19.31 -0.19 -14.58
C ILE A 28 -18.46 -1.21 -13.85
N VAL A 29 -18.27 -1.01 -12.54
CA VAL A 29 -17.61 -1.97 -11.67
C VAL A 29 -18.67 -2.78 -10.95
N SER A 30 -18.57 -4.11 -11.07
CA SER A 30 -19.30 -5.07 -10.24
C SER A 30 -18.34 -5.67 -9.22
N MET A 31 -18.58 -5.42 -7.94
CA MET A 31 -17.78 -5.96 -6.84
C MET A 31 -18.27 -7.36 -6.48
N GLY A 32 -17.32 -8.28 -6.34
CA GLY A 32 -17.53 -9.67 -5.94
C GLY A 32 -17.57 -9.80 -4.42
N SER A 33 -16.86 -10.79 -3.89
CA SER A 33 -16.84 -11.01 -2.43
C SER A 33 -16.05 -9.94 -1.68
N LEU A 34 -14.92 -9.48 -2.25
CA LEU A 34 -14.02 -8.51 -1.63
C LEU A 34 -13.58 -7.42 -2.62
N ALA A 35 -13.66 -6.15 -2.27
CA ALA A 35 -13.15 -5.05 -3.09
C ALA A 35 -12.67 -3.91 -2.18
N ALA A 36 -11.53 -4.11 -1.51
CA ALA A 36 -11.03 -3.23 -0.45
C ALA A 36 -9.71 -2.55 -0.83
N SER A 37 -9.35 -1.46 -0.12
CA SER A 37 -8.09 -0.72 -0.28
C SER A 37 -7.81 -0.37 -1.76
N GLY A 38 -6.72 -0.88 -2.35
CA GLY A 38 -6.41 -0.71 -3.78
C GLY A 38 -7.54 -1.16 -4.72
N GLY A 39 -8.30 -2.19 -4.37
CA GLY A 39 -9.46 -2.65 -5.13
C GLY A 39 -10.61 -1.63 -5.15
N TYR A 40 -10.83 -0.95 -4.01
CA TYR A 40 -11.76 0.18 -3.96
C TYR A 40 -11.20 1.38 -4.72
N TYR A 41 -9.90 1.66 -4.56
CA TYR A 41 -9.22 2.78 -5.22
C TYR A 41 -9.38 2.72 -6.74
N ILE A 42 -9.09 1.59 -7.39
CA ILE A 42 -9.26 1.45 -8.84
C ILE A 42 -10.73 1.42 -9.30
N SER A 43 -11.65 1.12 -8.38
CA SER A 43 -13.09 1.13 -8.65
C SER A 43 -13.68 2.54 -8.59
N SER A 44 -13.08 3.43 -7.78
CA SER A 44 -13.60 4.77 -7.50
C SER A 44 -13.82 5.69 -8.71
N PRO A 45 -13.05 5.64 -9.82
CA PRO A 45 -13.30 6.51 -10.97
C PRO A 45 -14.40 5.97 -11.90
N ALA A 46 -14.97 4.77 -11.65
CA ALA A 46 -15.99 4.17 -12.50
C ALA A 46 -17.28 5.00 -12.54
N SER A 47 -18.02 4.91 -13.65
CA SER A 47 -19.31 5.61 -13.83
C SER A 47 -20.41 5.08 -12.90
N LYS A 48 -20.32 3.81 -12.52
CA LYS A 48 -21.22 3.17 -11.54
C LYS A 48 -20.49 2.03 -10.86
N ILE A 49 -20.68 1.92 -9.54
CA ILE A 49 -20.20 0.79 -8.74
C ILE A 49 -21.44 0.05 -8.23
N ILE A 50 -21.43 -1.26 -8.36
CA ILE A 50 -22.48 -2.16 -7.86
C ILE A 50 -21.79 -3.18 -6.94
N ALA A 51 -22.34 -3.38 -5.76
CA ALA A 51 -21.86 -4.35 -4.79
C ALA A 51 -23.03 -5.13 -4.20
N ASN A 52 -22.78 -6.36 -3.77
CA ASN A 52 -23.73 -7.11 -2.95
C ASN A 52 -23.75 -6.51 -1.53
N GLN A 53 -24.86 -6.66 -0.80
CA GLN A 53 -24.92 -6.27 0.62
C GLN A 53 -23.86 -6.97 1.49
N ALA A 54 -23.45 -8.19 1.10
CA ALA A 54 -22.41 -8.97 1.76
C ALA A 54 -20.99 -8.72 1.21
N THR A 55 -20.82 -7.87 0.19
CA THR A 55 -19.48 -7.53 -0.32
C THR A 55 -18.68 -6.81 0.77
N ILE A 56 -17.48 -7.31 1.05
CA ILE A 56 -16.52 -6.62 1.91
C ILE A 56 -15.81 -5.56 1.06
N THR A 57 -15.93 -4.28 1.41
CA THR A 57 -15.29 -3.17 0.69
C THR A 57 -14.81 -2.10 1.67
N GLY A 58 -14.39 -0.94 1.17
CA GLY A 58 -13.77 0.11 1.98
C GLY A 58 -12.29 -0.19 2.22
N SER A 59 -11.86 -0.25 3.48
CA SER A 59 -10.42 -0.28 3.86
C SER A 59 -9.63 0.87 3.22
N ILE A 60 -10.20 2.07 3.26
CA ILE A 60 -9.62 3.29 2.69
C ILE A 60 -8.52 3.76 3.64
N GLY A 61 -7.27 3.51 3.25
CA GLY A 61 -6.09 3.85 4.01
C GLY A 61 -4.84 3.29 3.34
N VAL A 62 -3.69 3.75 3.81
CA VAL A 62 -2.38 3.27 3.36
C VAL A 62 -1.62 2.81 4.59
N ILE A 63 -0.94 1.68 4.46
CA ILE A 63 -0.05 1.16 5.50
C ILE A 63 1.33 0.96 4.91
N MET A 64 2.35 1.13 5.76
CA MET A 64 3.70 0.72 5.49
C MET A 64 4.12 -0.20 6.62
N GLU A 65 4.52 -1.42 6.28
CA GLU A 65 4.94 -2.43 7.24
C GLU A 65 6.41 -2.78 6.99
N MET A 66 7.19 -2.82 8.07
CA MET A 66 8.59 -3.23 8.04
C MET A 66 8.90 -4.11 9.24
N ALA A 67 9.59 -5.22 8.98
CA ALA A 67 10.12 -6.06 10.03
C ALA A 67 11.30 -5.37 10.72
N ASN A 68 11.35 -5.46 12.05
CA ASN A 68 12.56 -5.14 12.81
C ASN A 68 13.17 -6.42 13.37
N LEU A 69 14.33 -6.80 12.85
CA LEU A 69 15.06 -8.00 13.24
C LEU A 69 16.24 -7.70 14.18
N SER A 70 16.44 -6.45 14.60
CA SER A 70 17.61 -6.06 15.41
C SER A 70 17.77 -6.93 16.66
N GLY A 71 16.68 -7.15 17.41
CA GLY A 71 16.69 -8.00 18.61
C GLY A 71 16.94 -9.48 18.33
N LEU A 72 16.50 -10.00 17.17
CA LEU A 72 16.82 -11.37 16.75
C LEU A 72 18.31 -11.50 16.43
N MET A 73 18.85 -10.55 15.67
CA MET A 73 20.25 -10.53 15.27
C MET A 73 21.18 -10.44 16.49
N GLU A 74 20.84 -9.58 17.44
CA GLU A 74 21.54 -9.50 18.73
C GLU A 74 21.55 -10.84 19.47
N LYS A 75 20.39 -11.51 19.56
CA LYS A 75 20.26 -12.81 20.23
C LYS A 75 21.12 -13.92 19.63
N ILE A 76 21.33 -13.91 18.31
CA ILE A 76 22.15 -14.91 17.61
C ILE A 76 23.60 -14.46 17.42
N GLY A 77 24.00 -13.31 17.99
CA GLY A 77 25.36 -12.80 17.94
C GLY A 77 25.78 -12.19 16.59
N VAL A 78 24.82 -11.85 15.73
CA VAL A 78 25.09 -11.21 14.43
C VAL A 78 24.98 -9.70 14.57
N LYS A 79 26.01 -8.96 14.12
CA LYS A 79 26.02 -7.50 14.06
C LYS A 79 25.96 -7.03 12.62
N SER A 80 25.11 -6.05 12.35
CA SER A 80 25.01 -5.39 11.06
C SER A 80 25.70 -4.03 11.12
N GLU A 81 26.79 -3.86 10.37
CA GLU A 81 27.49 -2.59 10.19
C GLU A 81 27.09 -1.97 8.85
N VAL A 82 26.66 -0.70 8.85
CA VAL A 82 26.21 0.00 7.64
C VAL A 82 27.06 1.24 7.39
N ILE A 83 27.82 1.23 6.30
CA ILE A 83 28.57 2.40 5.82
C ILE A 83 27.71 3.11 4.77
N LYS A 84 27.29 4.34 5.06
CA LYS A 84 26.37 5.10 4.20
C LYS A 84 26.83 6.53 3.99
N SER A 85 26.62 7.04 2.78
CA SER A 85 27.01 8.41 2.42
C SER A 85 25.97 9.48 2.80
N GLY A 86 24.85 9.08 3.40
CA GLY A 86 23.75 10.00 3.70
C GLY A 86 22.89 9.48 4.86
N ARG A 87 22.35 10.41 5.66
CA ARG A 87 21.66 10.13 6.93
C ARG A 87 20.56 9.06 6.79
N TYR A 88 19.75 9.17 5.74
CA TYR A 88 18.55 8.34 5.53
C TYR A 88 18.72 7.25 4.46
N LYS A 89 19.94 6.94 4.02
CA LYS A 89 20.17 5.91 2.97
C LYS A 89 19.90 4.46 3.42
N ASP A 90 19.63 4.28 4.69
CA ASP A 90 19.23 3.02 5.34
C ASP A 90 17.92 3.22 6.14
N LEU A 91 17.14 4.25 5.78
CA LEU A 91 15.78 4.45 6.27
C LEU A 91 15.02 3.12 6.14
N ALA A 92 14.20 2.79 7.13
CA ALA A 92 13.44 1.54 7.15
C ALA A 92 14.28 0.25 7.19
N SER A 93 15.57 0.33 7.56
CA SER A 93 16.41 -0.86 7.72
C SER A 93 15.88 -1.80 8.80
N MET A 94 15.70 -3.06 8.40
CA MET A 94 15.28 -4.15 9.30
C MET A 94 16.31 -4.50 10.38
N TYR A 95 17.56 -4.04 10.25
CA TYR A 95 18.64 -4.41 11.18
C TYR A 95 18.81 -3.45 12.36
N ARG A 96 18.20 -2.26 12.30
CA ARG A 96 18.22 -1.28 13.40
C ARG A 96 16.84 -0.73 13.75
N GLY A 97 15.82 -1.01 12.95
CA GLY A 97 14.48 -0.46 13.09
C GLY A 97 14.41 1.02 12.67
N VAL A 98 13.26 1.63 12.97
CA VAL A 98 12.91 3.00 12.55
C VAL A 98 13.01 3.95 13.75
N GLY A 99 13.88 4.96 13.64
CA GLY A 99 14.03 6.02 14.64
C GLY A 99 12.86 7.03 14.63
N ASN A 100 12.79 7.92 15.61
CA ASN A 100 11.66 8.87 15.75
C ASN A 100 11.55 9.82 14.55
N GLU A 101 12.64 10.49 14.15
CA GLU A 101 12.64 11.38 12.97
C GLU A 101 12.28 10.63 11.68
N GLU A 102 12.70 9.37 11.56
CA GLU A 102 12.41 8.54 10.40
C GLU A 102 10.94 8.14 10.34
N ARG A 103 10.30 7.95 11.50
CA ARG A 103 8.85 7.73 11.57
C ARG A 103 8.08 8.94 11.09
N GLU A 104 8.50 10.14 11.46
CA GLU A 104 7.88 11.38 10.98
C GLU A 104 7.99 11.48 9.44
N ILE A 105 9.17 11.21 8.88
CA ILE A 105 9.38 11.20 7.42
C ILE A 105 8.47 10.18 6.72
N LEU A 106 8.32 8.98 7.29
CA LEU A 106 7.52 7.91 6.67
C LEU A 106 6.01 8.09 6.86
N GLN A 107 5.58 8.78 7.92
CA GLN A 107 4.16 9.02 8.22
C GLN A 107 3.55 10.09 7.31
N GLY A 108 4.38 11.01 6.80
CA GLY A 108 3.97 12.13 5.94
C GLY A 108 3.58 13.36 6.75
#